data_AF-A0A355E9F4-F1
#
_entry.id   AF-A0A355E9F4-F1
#
_cell.length_a   1.000
_cell.length_b   1.000
_cell.length_c   1.000
_cell.angle_alpha   90.00
_cell.angle_beta   90.00
_cell.angle_gamma   90.00
#
_symmetry.space_group_name_H-M   'P 1'
#
loop_
_entity.id
_entity.type
_entity.pdbx_description
1 polymer ?
#
loop_
_entity_poly.entity_id
_entity_poly.type
_entity_poly.pdbx_seq_one_letter_code
_entity_poly.pdbx_strand_id
1 'polypeptide(L)'
;MLPGIVLIHGYTGRPGDLAGFERALAARWGGDAVRAVLLPGHGGPDDAAPRWDREAFEREIGRTVTALADAGRKVALIGHSTGGSLALSFLRAGGFRPGLLILLAAPHGLDEGSRERWERHRAGRPAPGVRDSLALLRLIRDAGAGPFDTRTPVLVLQGAADELVPPSDADRWLEALEGRPARRLLIAGAGHHFREGEPGAALATDAVLGAVADMAAEPTEDERAAVRELETLEPEAAVFLRRSPYSARHLGGSPSGRALLGLGTAHEARADRAPVIANIEISTRCDLACVFCARTRLKPAPEDMTPETFRRVLDALPHAYRVTL
;
A
#
# COMPACT_ATOMS: atom_id res chain seq x y z
N MET A 1 17.53 -3.59 9.38
CA MET A 1 16.96 -3.85 10.73
C MET A 1 15.86 -4.89 10.59
N LEU A 2 15.50 -5.64 11.65
CA LEU A 2 14.33 -6.52 11.58
C LEU A 2 13.04 -5.68 11.60
N PRO A 3 12.06 -5.96 10.72
CA PRO A 3 10.79 -5.26 10.76
C PRO A 3 9.93 -5.72 11.94
N GLY A 4 9.10 -4.81 12.44
CA GLY A 4 7.94 -5.11 13.27
C GLY A 4 6.70 -4.70 12.48
N ILE A 5 5.66 -5.51 12.46
CA ILE A 5 4.50 -5.26 11.59
C ILE A 5 3.25 -5.28 12.45
N VAL A 6 2.52 -4.18 12.44
CA VAL A 6 1.25 -4.03 13.15
C VAL A 6 0.12 -3.99 12.13
N LEU A 7 -0.81 -4.94 12.24
CA LEU A 7 -2.00 -5.03 11.39
C LEU A 7 -3.22 -4.53 12.19
N ILE A 8 -3.94 -3.56 11.65
CA ILE A 8 -5.11 -2.96 12.30
C ILE A 8 -6.35 -3.22 11.44
N HIS A 9 -7.29 -4.01 11.97
CA HIS A 9 -8.56 -4.31 11.29
C HIS A 9 -9.55 -3.14 11.37
N GLY A 10 -10.60 -3.20 10.55
CA GLY A 10 -11.70 -2.23 10.59
C GLY A 10 -12.64 -2.38 11.79
N TYR A 11 -13.40 -1.34 12.11
CA TYR A 11 -14.27 -1.22 13.29
C TYR A 11 -15.39 -2.27 13.41
N THR A 12 -15.83 -2.92 12.34
CA THR A 12 -16.79 -4.05 12.44
C THR A 12 -16.15 -5.38 12.04
N GLY A 13 -14.82 -5.39 11.98
CA GLY A 13 -14.02 -6.54 11.62
C GLY A 13 -13.29 -7.13 12.82
N ARG A 14 -12.31 -7.97 12.52
CA ARG A 14 -11.49 -8.72 13.48
C ARG A 14 -10.10 -8.99 12.91
N PRO A 15 -9.12 -9.38 13.74
CA PRO A 15 -7.79 -9.77 13.26
C PRO A 15 -7.81 -10.79 12.12
N GLY A 16 -8.75 -11.75 12.18
CA GLY A 16 -8.93 -12.79 11.16
C GLY A 16 -9.21 -12.27 9.75
N ASP A 17 -9.73 -11.04 9.60
CA ASP A 17 -9.94 -10.43 8.28
C ASP A 17 -8.62 -10.14 7.56
N LEU A 18 -7.50 -10.10 8.29
CA LEU A 18 -6.15 -9.84 7.77
C LEU A 18 -5.26 -11.10 7.80
N ALA A 19 -5.83 -12.27 8.06
CA ALA A 19 -5.08 -13.50 8.28
C ALA A 19 -4.22 -13.91 7.07
N GLY A 20 -4.64 -13.57 5.83
CA GLY A 20 -3.84 -13.82 4.62
C GLY A 20 -2.52 -13.04 4.63
N PHE A 21 -2.59 -11.74 4.91
CA PHE A 21 -1.40 -10.90 5.07
C PHE A 21 -0.56 -11.34 6.27
N GLU A 22 -1.20 -11.60 7.42
CA GLU A 22 -0.52 -12.05 8.64
C GLU A 22 0.32 -13.31 8.40
N ARG A 23 -0.26 -14.34 7.77
CA ARG A 23 0.45 -15.58 7.43
C ARG A 23 1.65 -15.32 6.51
N ALA A 24 1.45 -14.55 5.45
CA ALA A 24 2.52 -14.26 4.49
C ALA A 24 3.68 -13.47 5.12
N LEU A 25 3.36 -12.44 5.92
CA LEU A 25 4.33 -11.64 6.65
C LEU A 25 5.07 -12.49 7.70
N ALA A 26 4.36 -13.29 8.48
CA ALA A 26 4.94 -14.16 9.50
C ALA A 26 5.83 -15.25 8.89
N ALA A 27 5.46 -15.79 7.73
CA ALA A 27 6.30 -16.74 7.00
C ALA A 27 7.64 -16.11 6.56
N ARG A 28 7.66 -14.80 6.28
CA ARG A 28 8.86 -14.10 5.79
C ARG A 28 9.79 -13.57 6.89
N TRP A 29 9.25 -13.13 8.02
CA TRP A 29 10.01 -12.48 9.11
C TRP A 29 9.83 -13.11 10.50
N GLY A 30 9.03 -14.17 10.62
CA GLY A 30 8.71 -14.83 11.89
C GLY A 30 7.40 -14.31 12.51
N GLY A 31 6.70 -15.17 13.24
CA GLY A 31 5.45 -14.80 13.92
C GLY A 31 5.65 -13.78 15.05
N ASP A 32 6.85 -13.68 15.61
CA ASP A 32 7.19 -12.67 16.61
C ASP A 32 7.32 -11.25 16.01
N ALA A 33 7.48 -11.14 14.68
CA ALA A 33 7.54 -9.88 13.95
C ALA A 33 6.17 -9.25 13.67
N VAL A 34 5.08 -10.04 13.69
CA VAL A 34 3.75 -9.60 13.24
C VAL A 34 2.77 -9.59 14.40
N ARG A 35 2.00 -8.51 14.54
CA ARG A 35 0.93 -8.39 15.53
C ARG A 35 -0.33 -7.86 14.85
N ALA A 36 -1.34 -8.71 14.74
CA ALA A 36 -2.69 -8.27 14.42
C ALA A 36 -3.37 -7.77 15.70
N VAL A 37 -3.71 -6.49 15.72
CA VAL A 37 -4.32 -5.83 16.88
C VAL A 37 -5.75 -6.30 17.01
N LEU A 38 -6.12 -6.90 18.15
CA LEU A 38 -7.52 -7.07 18.52
C LEU A 38 -8.00 -5.77 19.16
N LEU A 39 -8.78 -4.98 18.44
CA LEU A 39 -9.34 -3.75 18.99
C LEU A 39 -10.25 -4.07 20.19
N PRO A 40 -10.15 -3.33 21.32
CA PRO A 40 -10.93 -3.60 22.52
C PRO A 40 -12.44 -3.75 22.29
N GLY A 41 -13.01 -4.85 22.78
CA GLY A 41 -14.44 -5.15 22.64
C GLY A 41 -14.83 -5.91 21.36
N HIS A 42 -13.92 -6.04 20.38
CA HIS A 42 -14.12 -6.92 19.22
C HIS A 42 -13.83 -8.38 19.55
N GLY A 43 -14.26 -9.29 18.67
CA GLY A 43 -13.98 -10.73 18.79
C GLY A 43 -14.88 -11.47 19.80
N GLY A 44 -15.99 -10.86 20.21
CA GLY A 44 -17.02 -11.52 21.02
C GLY A 44 -17.84 -12.57 20.24
N PRO A 45 -18.65 -13.40 20.92
CA PRO A 45 -19.33 -14.57 20.33
C PRO A 45 -20.30 -14.23 19.18
N ASP A 46 -20.87 -13.02 19.17
CA ASP A 46 -21.84 -12.60 18.15
C ASP A 46 -21.24 -11.72 17.03
N ASP A 47 -19.90 -11.51 17.05
CA ASP A 47 -19.21 -10.56 16.17
C ASP A 47 -19.86 -9.15 16.14
N ALA A 48 -20.59 -8.79 17.20
CA ALA A 48 -21.26 -7.51 17.31
C ALA A 48 -20.22 -6.39 17.42
N ALA A 49 -20.49 -5.27 16.74
CA ALA A 49 -19.63 -4.10 16.86
C ALA A 49 -19.68 -3.58 18.31
N PRO A 50 -18.53 -3.43 19.00
CA PRO A 50 -18.52 -2.90 20.35
C PRO A 50 -18.89 -1.42 20.34
N ARG A 51 -19.22 -0.86 21.50
CA ARG A 51 -19.33 0.60 21.64
C ARG A 51 -18.04 1.27 21.16
N TRP A 52 -18.18 2.38 20.45
CA TRP A 52 -17.05 3.16 19.97
C TRP A 52 -16.24 3.73 21.13
N ASP A 53 -14.96 3.37 21.18
CA ASP A 53 -13.98 3.92 22.12
C ASP A 53 -12.65 4.13 21.41
N ARG A 54 -12.54 5.27 20.70
CA ARG A 54 -11.32 5.64 19.95
C ARG A 54 -10.08 5.60 20.83
N GLU A 55 -10.16 6.09 22.06
CA GLU A 55 -8.99 6.15 22.93
C GLU A 55 -8.54 4.75 23.37
N ALA A 56 -9.48 3.83 23.66
CA ALA A 56 -9.13 2.44 23.92
C ALA A 56 -8.49 1.77 22.70
N PHE A 57 -9.04 2.03 21.50
CA PHE A 57 -8.49 1.50 20.24
C PHE A 57 -7.06 2.00 20.00
N GLU A 58 -6.83 3.31 20.13
CA GLU A 58 -5.52 3.93 19.95
C GLU A 58 -4.52 3.50 21.04
N ARG A 59 -4.96 3.31 22.28
CA ARG A 59 -4.12 2.74 23.35
C ARG A 59 -3.67 1.33 23.02
N GLU A 60 -4.54 0.48 22.46
CA GLU A 60 -4.17 -0.88 22.04
C GLU A 60 -3.12 -0.87 20.92
N ILE A 61 -3.34 -0.02 19.91
CA ILE A 61 -2.40 0.18 18.80
C ILE A 61 -1.05 0.64 19.36
N GLY A 62 -1.07 1.65 20.25
CA GLY A 62 0.13 2.17 20.90
C GLY A 62 0.89 1.10 21.69
N ARG A 63 0.21 0.29 22.52
CA ARG A 63 0.85 -0.81 23.26
C ARG A 63 1.54 -1.80 22.33
N THR A 64 0.89 -2.15 21.22
CA THR A 64 1.42 -3.10 20.23
C THR A 64 2.64 -2.53 19.50
N VAL A 65 2.56 -1.26 19.09
CA VAL A 65 3.68 -0.54 18.46
C VAL A 65 4.87 -0.44 19.41
N THR A 66 4.65 -0.02 20.66
CA THR A 66 5.70 0.10 21.68
C THR A 66 6.36 -1.25 21.94
N ALA A 67 5.61 -2.33 22.07
CA ALA A 67 6.20 -3.66 22.28
C ALA A 67 7.15 -4.10 21.15
N LEU A 68 6.82 -3.80 19.89
CA LEU A 68 7.71 -4.11 18.76
C LEU A 68 8.90 -3.14 18.67
N ALA A 69 8.68 -1.86 18.95
CA ALA A 69 9.74 -0.85 18.95
C ALA A 69 10.77 -1.10 20.07
N ASP A 70 10.32 -1.45 21.28
CA ASP A 70 11.16 -1.80 22.43
C ASP A 70 11.97 -3.08 22.17
N ALA A 71 11.47 -3.96 21.30
CA ALA A 71 12.21 -5.12 20.78
C ALA A 71 13.24 -4.76 19.69
N GLY A 72 13.51 -3.47 19.47
CA GLY A 72 14.50 -2.97 18.51
C GLY A 72 14.06 -3.08 17.04
N ARG A 73 12.76 -3.20 16.78
CA ARG A 73 12.23 -3.39 15.41
C ARG A 73 11.86 -2.06 14.76
N LYS A 74 12.12 -1.95 13.45
CA LYS A 74 11.61 -0.84 12.62
C LYS A 74 10.17 -1.15 12.23
N VAL A 75 9.21 -0.39 12.75
CA VAL A 75 7.80 -0.77 12.67
C VAL A 75 7.11 -0.25 11.39
N ALA A 76 6.44 -1.16 10.69
CA ALA A 76 5.43 -0.87 9.67
C ALA A 76 4.03 -0.93 10.29
N LEU A 77 3.19 0.07 9.98
CA LEU A 77 1.80 0.15 10.42
C LEU A 77 0.89 -0.07 9.22
N ILE A 78 0.04 -1.09 9.26
CA ILE A 78 -0.85 -1.47 8.16
C ILE A 78 -2.28 -1.40 8.68
N GLY A 79 -3.04 -0.43 8.18
CA GLY A 79 -4.44 -0.26 8.58
C GLY A 79 -5.39 -0.60 7.45
N HIS A 80 -6.29 -1.56 7.70
CA HIS A 80 -7.34 -1.96 6.76
C HIS A 80 -8.61 -1.17 6.98
N SER A 81 -9.17 -0.60 5.91
CA SER A 81 -10.44 0.13 5.98
C SER A 81 -10.36 1.21 7.05
N THR A 82 -11.32 1.23 7.97
CA THR A 82 -11.36 2.14 9.13
C THR A 82 -10.20 1.94 10.11
N GLY A 83 -9.49 0.81 10.06
CA GLY A 83 -8.21 0.59 10.74
C GLY A 83 -7.10 1.49 10.20
N GLY A 84 -7.15 1.87 8.92
CA GLY A 84 -6.28 2.90 8.33
C GLY A 84 -6.58 4.29 8.90
N SER A 85 -7.86 4.63 9.07
CA SER A 85 -8.27 5.87 9.73
C SER A 85 -7.84 5.92 11.20
N LEU A 86 -7.92 4.79 11.92
CA LEU A 86 -7.43 4.66 13.30
C LEU A 86 -5.91 4.79 13.37
N ALA A 87 -5.17 4.17 12.45
CA ALA A 87 -3.72 4.30 12.35
C ALA A 87 -3.31 5.78 12.20
N LEU A 88 -3.96 6.51 11.29
CA LEU A 88 -3.71 7.93 11.08
C LEU A 88 -4.04 8.77 12.32
N SER A 89 -5.17 8.48 12.99
CA SER A 89 -5.56 9.17 14.22
C SER A 89 -4.55 8.94 15.35
N PHE A 90 -4.12 7.69 15.55
CA PHE A 90 -3.05 7.33 16.49
C PHE A 90 -1.74 8.09 16.21
N LEU A 91 -1.31 8.14 14.94
CA LEU A 91 -0.08 8.83 14.54
C LEU A 91 -0.14 10.35 14.76
N ARG A 92 -1.34 10.95 14.72
CA ARG A 92 -1.52 12.38 15.01
C ARG A 92 -1.57 12.68 16.51
N ALA A 93 -2.10 11.75 17.29
CA ALA A 93 -2.21 11.91 18.74
C ALA A 93 -0.87 11.65 19.46
N GLY A 94 0.01 10.84 18.88
CA GLY A 94 1.28 10.42 19.47
C GLY A 94 2.53 11.06 18.86
N GLY A 95 3.68 10.78 19.48
CA GLY A 95 5.01 11.14 18.96
C GLY A 95 5.70 10.00 18.16
N PHE A 96 4.98 8.90 17.90
CA PHE A 96 5.53 7.75 17.20
C PHE A 96 5.52 7.96 15.68
N ARG A 97 6.61 7.56 15.02
CA ARG A 97 6.75 7.66 13.57
C ARG A 97 7.15 6.32 12.97
N PRO A 98 6.28 5.65 12.19
CA PRO A 98 6.60 4.35 11.62
C PRO A 98 7.63 4.50 10.50
N GLY A 99 8.33 3.40 10.19
CA GLY A 99 9.14 3.32 8.99
C GLY A 99 8.27 3.24 7.73
N LEU A 100 7.05 2.72 7.83
CA LEU A 100 6.13 2.60 6.70
C LEU A 100 4.69 2.65 7.22
N LEU A 101 3.84 3.39 6.52
CA LEU A 101 2.39 3.31 6.68
C LEU A 101 1.79 2.69 5.43
N ILE A 102 0.95 1.68 5.59
CA ILE A 102 0.13 1.12 4.51
C ILE A 102 -1.33 1.39 4.80
N LEU A 103 -1.96 2.16 3.91
CA LEU A 103 -3.40 2.40 3.89
C LEU A 103 -4.04 1.35 2.97
N LEU A 104 -4.56 0.28 3.57
CA LEU A 104 -5.10 -0.87 2.86
C LEU A 104 -6.62 -0.73 2.73
N ALA A 105 -7.13 -0.46 1.54
CA ALA A 105 -8.55 -0.17 1.30
C ALA A 105 -9.13 0.86 2.29
N ALA A 106 -8.32 1.85 2.69
CA ALA A 106 -8.72 2.82 3.69
C ALA A 106 -9.53 3.96 3.05
N PRO A 107 -10.71 4.31 3.58
CA PRO A 107 -11.48 5.42 3.05
C PRO A 107 -10.78 6.75 3.35
N HIS A 108 -10.60 7.58 2.33
CA HIS A 108 -10.16 8.97 2.49
C HIS A 108 -11.29 9.83 3.05
N GLY A 109 -12.53 9.60 2.61
CA GLY A 109 -13.65 10.41 3.05
C GLY A 109 -14.98 9.71 2.89
N LEU A 110 -16.05 10.50 2.96
CA LEU A 110 -17.42 10.04 2.76
C LEU A 110 -17.98 10.70 1.51
N ASP A 111 -18.72 9.93 0.74
CA ASP A 111 -19.54 10.37 -0.40
C ASP A 111 -21.01 9.99 -0.18
N GLU A 112 -21.88 10.41 -1.10
CA GLU A 112 -23.33 10.17 -1.03
C GLU A 112 -23.69 8.67 -1.00
N GLY A 113 -22.88 7.81 -1.64
CA GLY A 113 -23.12 6.36 -1.70
C GLY A 113 -22.52 5.57 -0.53
N SER A 114 -21.75 6.21 0.36
CA SER A 114 -20.99 5.52 1.42
C SER A 114 -21.89 4.77 2.38
N ARG A 115 -23.05 5.35 2.71
CA ARG A 115 -24.04 4.72 3.59
C ARG A 115 -24.60 3.45 2.96
N GLU A 116 -25.03 3.51 1.71
CA GLU A 116 -25.63 2.37 1.02
C GLU A 116 -24.62 1.23 0.85
N ARG A 117 -23.38 1.55 0.45
CA ARG A 117 -22.28 0.56 0.37
C ARG A 117 -22.05 -0.12 1.71
N TRP A 118 -22.01 0.65 2.79
CA TRP A 118 -21.82 0.10 4.14
C TRP A 118 -23.00 -0.77 4.60
N GLU A 119 -24.25 -0.34 4.34
CA GLU A 119 -25.46 -1.10 4.63
C GLU A 119 -25.49 -2.44 3.88
N ARG A 120 -25.08 -2.47 2.61
CA ARG A 120 -24.94 -3.72 1.84
C ARG A 120 -23.83 -4.60 2.39
N HIS A 121 -22.66 -4.03 2.66
CA HIS A 121 -21.49 -4.75 3.17
C HIS A 121 -21.80 -5.46 4.50
N ARG A 122 -22.60 -4.81 5.36
CA ARG A 122 -22.98 -5.36 6.67
C ARG A 122 -24.23 -6.22 6.65
N ALA A 123 -24.84 -6.49 5.50
CA ALA A 123 -26.10 -7.21 5.42
C ALA A 123 -26.06 -8.51 6.25
N GLY A 124 -27.04 -8.69 7.13
CA GLY A 124 -27.10 -9.82 8.06
C GLY A 124 -26.32 -9.66 9.39
N ARG A 125 -25.61 -8.54 9.61
CA ARG A 125 -24.91 -8.24 10.88
C ARG A 125 -25.60 -7.13 11.69
N PRO A 126 -25.71 -7.25 13.02
CA PRO A 126 -26.34 -6.23 13.89
C PRO A 126 -25.71 -4.85 13.69
N ALA A 127 -26.54 -3.84 13.39
CA ALA A 127 -26.08 -2.47 13.21
C ALA A 127 -25.45 -1.92 14.50
N PRO A 128 -24.29 -1.24 14.44
CA PRO A 128 -23.77 -0.47 15.55
C PRO A 128 -24.80 0.58 15.99
N GLY A 129 -24.65 1.06 17.22
CA GLY A 129 -25.44 2.18 17.70
C GLY A 129 -25.26 3.42 16.79
N VAL A 130 -26.30 4.26 16.72
CA VAL A 130 -26.26 5.50 15.93
C VAL A 130 -25.08 6.39 16.36
N ARG A 131 -24.83 6.48 17.67
CA ARG A 131 -23.69 7.25 18.22
C ARG A 131 -22.35 6.70 17.75
N ASP A 132 -22.20 5.38 17.74
CA ASP A 132 -20.97 4.72 17.32
C ASP A 132 -20.73 4.90 15.82
N SER A 133 -21.80 4.78 15.03
CA SER A 133 -21.76 5.05 13.59
C SER A 133 -21.33 6.49 13.29
N LEU A 134 -21.89 7.48 14.00
CA LEU A 134 -21.48 8.88 13.85
C LEU A 134 -20.02 9.11 14.25
N ALA A 135 -19.55 8.45 15.30
CA ALA A 135 -18.15 8.54 15.73
C ALA A 135 -17.19 7.94 14.70
N LEU A 136 -17.56 6.81 14.10
CA LEU A 136 -16.83 6.22 12.99
C LEU A 136 -16.75 7.16 11.78
N LEU A 137 -17.88 7.73 11.36
CA LEU A 137 -17.93 8.66 10.22
C LEU A 137 -17.08 9.91 10.47
N ARG A 138 -17.05 10.41 11.71
CA ARG A 138 -16.15 11.51 12.11
C ARG A 138 -14.69 11.11 12.00
N LEU A 139 -14.33 9.91 12.47
CA LEU A 139 -12.95 9.41 12.33
C LEU A 139 -12.51 9.37 10.86
N ILE A 140 -13.34 8.82 9.96
CA ILE A 140 -13.01 8.74 8.53
C ILE A 140 -12.78 10.14 7.95
N ARG A 141 -13.69 11.08 8.24
CA ARG A 141 -13.57 12.46 7.79
C ARG A 141 -12.29 13.12 8.30
N ASP A 142 -12.02 12.99 9.60
CA ASP A 142 -10.85 13.59 10.23
C ASP A 142 -9.57 12.96 9.67
N ALA A 143 -9.56 11.65 9.41
CA ALA A 143 -8.44 10.94 8.79
C ALA A 143 -8.07 11.52 7.42
N GLY A 144 -9.03 11.80 6.54
CA GLY A 144 -8.76 12.42 5.24
C GLY A 144 -8.38 13.90 5.29
N ALA A 145 -8.91 14.66 6.26
CA ALA A 145 -8.72 16.11 6.31
C ALA A 145 -7.53 16.58 7.14
N GLY A 146 -7.03 15.76 8.08
CA GLY A 146 -6.02 16.19 9.04
C GLY A 146 -4.58 16.20 8.47
N PRO A 147 -3.65 16.89 9.14
CA PRO A 147 -2.25 16.91 8.73
C PRO A 147 -1.63 15.52 8.79
N PHE A 148 -0.70 15.23 7.89
CA PHE A 148 0.11 14.00 7.92
C PHE A 148 1.55 14.32 8.33
N ASP A 149 2.31 13.30 8.77
CA ASP A 149 3.77 13.41 8.89
C ASP A 149 4.42 13.48 7.49
N THR A 150 5.38 14.38 7.30
CA THR A 150 5.92 14.72 5.97
C THR A 150 6.94 13.73 5.44
N ARG A 151 7.40 12.79 6.26
CA ARG A 151 8.57 12.00 5.94
C ARG A 151 8.37 10.50 6.17
N THR A 152 7.23 10.07 6.69
CA THR A 152 6.83 8.65 6.72
C THR A 152 6.43 8.22 5.30
N PRO A 153 7.10 7.21 4.73
CA PRO A 153 6.67 6.64 3.46
C PRO A 153 5.28 6.01 3.58
N VAL A 154 4.41 6.27 2.61
CA VAL A 154 3.03 5.77 2.57
C VAL A 154 2.77 4.96 1.31
N LEU A 155 2.26 3.75 1.47
CA LEU A 155 1.67 2.97 0.39
C LEU A 155 0.15 2.97 0.54
N VAL A 156 -0.56 3.48 -0.46
CA VAL A 156 -2.01 3.38 -0.58
C VAL A 156 -2.32 2.18 -1.46
N LEU A 157 -2.82 1.09 -0.87
CA LEU A 157 -3.13 -0.15 -1.61
C LEU A 157 -4.64 -0.35 -1.64
N GLN A 158 -5.21 -0.40 -2.84
CA GLN A 158 -6.66 -0.36 -3.02
C GLN A 158 -7.10 -1.38 -4.08
N GLY A 159 -8.19 -2.08 -3.81
CA GLY A 159 -8.79 -3.01 -4.76
C GLY A 159 -9.53 -2.23 -5.86
N ALA A 160 -9.30 -2.58 -7.12
CA ALA A 160 -9.97 -1.92 -8.24
C ALA A 160 -11.46 -2.31 -8.38
N ALA A 161 -11.87 -3.40 -7.72
CA ALA A 161 -13.25 -3.88 -7.64
C ALA A 161 -13.83 -3.74 -6.23
N ASP A 162 -13.24 -2.88 -5.39
CA ASP A 162 -13.71 -2.64 -4.02
C ASP A 162 -15.12 -2.06 -4.02
N GLU A 163 -16.02 -2.84 -3.43
CA GLU A 163 -17.45 -2.60 -3.36
C GLU A 163 -17.86 -1.67 -2.20
N LEU A 164 -16.94 -1.39 -1.27
CA LEU A 164 -17.17 -0.60 -0.07
C LEU A 164 -16.46 0.75 -0.11
N VAL A 165 -15.16 0.76 -0.43
CA VAL A 165 -14.33 1.95 -0.56
C VAL A 165 -13.99 2.15 -2.04
N PRO A 166 -14.51 3.19 -2.70
CA PRO A 166 -14.29 3.39 -4.12
C PRO A 166 -12.80 3.49 -4.47
N PRO A 167 -12.34 2.93 -5.61
CA PRO A 167 -10.95 3.04 -6.05
C PRO A 167 -10.44 4.49 -6.14
N SER A 168 -11.31 5.46 -6.38
CA SER A 168 -11.00 6.89 -6.42
C SER A 168 -10.50 7.44 -5.07
N ASP A 169 -10.78 6.79 -3.94
CA ASP A 169 -10.22 7.21 -2.65
C ASP A 169 -8.69 7.02 -2.61
N ALA A 170 -8.13 6.12 -3.42
CA ALA A 170 -6.69 6.01 -3.57
C ALA A 170 -6.06 7.23 -4.25
N ASP A 171 -6.75 7.82 -5.23
CA ASP A 171 -6.35 9.10 -5.84
C ASP A 171 -6.42 10.24 -4.83
N ARG A 172 -7.52 10.32 -4.07
CA ARG A 172 -7.71 11.35 -3.04
C ARG A 172 -6.65 11.28 -1.94
N TRP A 173 -6.27 10.07 -1.53
CA TRP A 173 -5.13 9.91 -0.63
C TRP A 173 -3.82 10.41 -1.23
N LEU A 174 -3.55 10.10 -2.50
CA LEU A 174 -2.33 10.54 -3.16
C LEU A 174 -2.27 12.07 -3.28
N GLU A 175 -3.40 12.71 -3.61
CA GLU A 175 -3.57 14.17 -3.62
C GLU A 175 -3.34 14.76 -2.22
N ALA A 176 -3.96 14.20 -1.18
CA ALA A 176 -3.77 14.66 0.20
C ALA A 176 -2.33 14.47 0.73
N LEU A 177 -1.60 13.53 0.13
CA LEU A 177 -0.22 13.22 0.46
C LEU A 177 0.79 13.84 -0.53
N GLU A 178 0.35 14.78 -1.38
CA GLU A 178 1.23 15.41 -2.36
C GLU A 178 2.46 16.04 -1.69
N GLY A 179 3.62 15.90 -2.34
CA GLY A 179 4.91 16.36 -1.82
C GLY A 179 5.55 15.46 -0.76
N ARG A 180 4.91 14.34 -0.39
CA ARG A 180 5.41 13.35 0.57
C ARG A 180 5.91 12.09 -0.17
N PRO A 181 6.67 11.22 0.51
CA PRO A 181 7.01 9.90 -0.03
C PRO A 181 5.78 8.98 -0.03
N ALA A 182 4.84 9.24 -0.94
CA ALA A 182 3.60 8.49 -1.06
C ALA A 182 3.45 7.92 -2.47
N ARG A 183 2.95 6.69 -2.54
CA ARG A 183 2.56 6.05 -3.80
C ARG A 183 1.26 5.28 -3.62
N ARG A 184 0.59 5.01 -4.72
CA ARG A 184 -0.58 4.16 -4.76
C ARG A 184 -0.31 2.87 -5.53
N LEU A 185 -1.13 1.86 -5.27
CA LEU A 185 -1.22 0.66 -6.08
C LEU A 185 -2.68 0.20 -6.14
N LEU A 186 -3.26 0.24 -7.34
CA LEU A 186 -4.59 -0.28 -7.63
C LEU A 186 -4.50 -1.72 -8.12
N ILE A 187 -5.04 -2.65 -7.33
CA ILE A 187 -4.98 -4.08 -7.61
C ILE A 187 -6.18 -4.49 -8.46
N ALA A 188 -5.91 -4.87 -9.71
CA ALA A 188 -6.94 -5.31 -10.64
C ALA A 188 -7.71 -6.53 -10.09
N GLY A 189 -9.05 -6.47 -10.14
CA GLY A 189 -9.95 -7.54 -9.72
C GLY A 189 -10.11 -7.72 -8.21
N ALA A 190 -9.27 -7.10 -7.37
CA ALA A 190 -9.38 -7.22 -5.92
C ALA A 190 -10.55 -6.38 -5.37
N GLY A 191 -11.32 -6.99 -4.46
CA GLY A 191 -12.37 -6.34 -3.67
C GLY A 191 -11.84 -5.76 -2.35
N HIS A 192 -12.76 -5.44 -1.42
CA HIS A 192 -12.43 -4.73 -0.18
C HIS A 192 -11.48 -5.48 0.77
N HIS A 193 -11.56 -6.81 0.82
CA HIS A 193 -10.88 -7.61 1.86
C HIS A 193 -9.60 -8.30 1.40
N PHE A 194 -9.32 -8.35 0.09
CA PHE A 194 -8.18 -9.10 -0.46
C PHE A 194 -8.10 -10.54 0.07
N ARG A 195 -9.22 -11.28 0.09
CA ARG A 195 -9.22 -12.61 0.71
C ARG A 195 -8.35 -13.56 -0.10
N GLU A 196 -7.67 -14.47 0.58
CA GLU A 196 -6.85 -15.47 -0.08
C GLU A 196 -7.67 -16.28 -1.10
N GLY A 197 -7.12 -16.44 -2.30
CA GLY A 197 -7.81 -17.07 -3.44
C GLY A 197 -8.68 -16.14 -4.28
N GLU A 198 -8.98 -14.92 -3.82
CA GLU A 198 -9.67 -13.92 -4.64
C GLU A 198 -8.72 -13.28 -5.67
N PRO A 199 -9.25 -12.81 -6.83
CA PRO A 199 -8.46 -12.09 -7.81
C PRO A 199 -7.67 -10.94 -7.19
N GLY A 200 -6.38 -10.85 -7.52
CA GLY A 200 -5.50 -9.78 -7.04
C GLY A 200 -4.99 -9.92 -5.60
N ALA A 201 -5.52 -10.83 -4.77
CA ALA A 201 -5.07 -10.99 -3.38
C ALA A 201 -3.58 -11.37 -3.26
N ALA A 202 -3.10 -12.23 -4.16
CA ALA A 202 -1.68 -12.60 -4.22
C ALA A 202 -0.78 -11.40 -4.55
N LEU A 203 -1.18 -10.57 -5.53
CA LEU A 203 -0.46 -9.36 -5.90
C LEU A 203 -0.48 -8.31 -4.78
N ALA A 204 -1.61 -8.15 -4.10
CA ALA A 204 -1.72 -7.28 -2.93
C ALA A 204 -0.77 -7.73 -1.81
N THR A 205 -0.72 -9.04 -1.55
CA THR A 205 0.19 -9.64 -0.56
C THR A 205 1.64 -9.41 -0.94
N ASP A 206 2.02 -9.67 -2.20
CA ASP A 206 3.38 -9.43 -2.69
C ASP A 206 3.79 -7.96 -2.58
N ALA A 207 2.89 -7.03 -2.93
CA ALA A 207 3.14 -5.60 -2.78
C ALA A 207 3.37 -5.17 -1.32
N VAL A 208 2.61 -5.74 -0.37
CA VAL A 208 2.81 -5.52 1.07
C VAL A 208 4.15 -6.08 1.53
N LEU A 209 4.48 -7.32 1.13
CA LEU A 209 5.77 -7.95 1.44
C LEU A 209 6.95 -7.12 0.89
N GLY A 210 6.87 -6.70 -0.38
CA GLY A 210 7.88 -5.85 -1.02
C GLY A 210 8.09 -4.55 -0.26
N ALA A 211 7.01 -3.81 0.02
CA ALA A 211 7.10 -2.53 0.73
C ALA A 211 7.70 -2.67 2.15
N VAL A 212 7.36 -3.73 2.89
CA VAL A 212 7.94 -4.02 4.21
C VAL A 212 9.42 -4.42 4.09
N ALA A 213 9.78 -5.22 3.08
CA ALA A 213 11.17 -5.58 2.82
C ALA A 213 12.03 -4.36 2.50
N ASP A 214 11.50 -3.46 1.67
CA ASP A 214 12.13 -2.20 1.29
C ASP A 214 12.35 -1.29 2.51
N MET A 215 11.35 -1.18 3.39
CA MET A 215 11.48 -0.44 4.65
C MET A 215 12.56 -1.04 5.56
N ALA A 216 12.63 -2.38 5.65
CA ALA A 216 13.53 -3.09 6.54
C ALA A 216 14.99 -3.09 6.06
N ALA A 217 15.18 -2.99 4.74
CA ALA A 217 16.48 -2.95 4.09
C ALA A 217 17.17 -1.61 4.34
N GLU A 218 18.45 -1.66 4.66
CA GLU A 218 19.33 -0.50 4.71
C GLU A 218 20.30 -0.61 3.55
N PRO A 219 20.50 0.45 2.74
CA PRO A 219 21.48 0.40 1.67
C PRO A 219 22.88 0.08 2.20
N THR A 220 23.71 -0.61 1.42
CA THR A 220 25.13 -0.79 1.73
C THR A 220 25.89 0.52 1.51
N GLU A 221 27.17 0.59 1.92
CA GLU A 221 27.97 1.79 1.65
C GLU A 221 28.21 1.98 0.15
N ASP A 222 28.46 0.89 -0.58
CA ASP A 222 28.58 0.92 -2.04
C ASP A 222 27.27 1.40 -2.70
N GLU A 223 26.11 0.93 -2.24
CA GLU A 223 24.83 1.40 -2.78
C GLU A 223 24.61 2.89 -2.51
N ARG A 224 24.99 3.39 -1.32
CA ARG A 224 24.94 4.82 -1.02
C ARG A 224 25.91 5.62 -1.89
N ALA A 225 27.13 5.12 -2.09
CA ALA A 225 28.12 5.77 -2.94
C ALA A 225 27.64 5.84 -4.40
N ALA A 226 27.11 4.73 -4.93
CA ALA A 226 26.54 4.68 -6.27
C ALA A 226 25.37 5.65 -6.44
N VAL A 227 24.50 5.78 -5.43
CA VAL A 227 23.42 6.77 -5.44
C VAL A 227 23.97 8.21 -5.45
N ARG A 228 25.01 8.53 -4.66
CA ARG A 228 25.62 9.88 -4.67
C ARG A 228 26.24 10.23 -6.02
N GLU A 229 26.92 9.28 -6.65
CA GLU A 229 27.44 9.45 -8.01
C GLU A 229 26.29 9.64 -9.02
N LEU A 230 25.24 8.83 -8.91
CA LEU A 230 24.06 8.95 -9.76
C LEU A 230 23.37 10.31 -9.60
N GLU A 231 23.20 10.83 -8.38
CA GLU A 231 22.62 12.16 -8.12
C GLU A 231 23.49 13.29 -8.68
N THR A 232 24.80 13.08 -8.78
CA THR A 232 25.74 14.05 -9.38
C THR A 232 25.60 14.08 -10.90
N LEU A 233 25.42 12.92 -11.53
CA LEU A 233 25.26 12.78 -12.98
C LEU A 233 23.84 13.09 -13.45
N GLU A 234 22.84 12.73 -12.65
CA GLU A 234 21.41 12.86 -12.93
C GLU A 234 20.68 13.44 -11.70
N PRO A 235 20.58 14.77 -11.58
CA PRO A 235 19.94 15.43 -10.44
C PRO A 235 18.47 15.01 -10.19
N GLU A 236 17.78 14.50 -11.21
CA GLU A 236 16.43 13.95 -11.10
C GLU A 236 16.35 12.72 -10.19
N ALA A 237 17.45 11.96 -10.03
CA ALA A 237 17.52 10.84 -9.11
C ALA A 237 17.23 11.28 -7.66
N ALA A 238 17.71 12.45 -7.25
CA ALA A 238 17.41 13.01 -5.94
C ALA A 238 15.93 13.36 -5.78
N VAL A 239 15.28 13.85 -6.84
CA VAL A 239 13.83 14.12 -6.85
C VAL A 239 13.05 12.82 -6.67
N PHE A 240 13.43 11.79 -7.41
CA PHE A 240 12.83 10.46 -7.33
C PHE A 240 12.99 9.85 -5.93
N LEU A 241 14.19 9.91 -5.35
CA LEU A 241 14.47 9.37 -4.01
C LEU A 241 13.75 10.11 -2.89
N ARG A 242 13.43 11.42 -3.05
CA ARG A 242 12.54 12.12 -2.10
C ARG A 242 11.12 11.56 -2.10
N ARG A 243 10.64 11.08 -3.25
CA ARG A 243 9.30 10.48 -3.41
C ARG A 243 9.28 8.98 -3.11
N SER A 244 10.38 8.28 -3.35
CA SER A 244 10.53 6.85 -3.13
C SER A 244 11.86 6.55 -2.43
N PRO A 245 11.97 6.85 -1.11
CA PRO A 245 13.24 6.81 -0.39
C PRO A 245 13.86 5.41 -0.32
N TYR A 246 13.03 4.35 -0.34
CA TYR A 246 13.52 2.99 -0.33
C TYR A 246 14.06 2.49 -1.68
N SER A 247 13.94 3.29 -2.75
CA SER A 247 14.57 2.98 -4.04
C SER A 247 16.08 3.11 -4.05
N ALA A 248 16.71 3.72 -3.02
CA ALA A 248 18.16 3.92 -2.99
C ALA A 248 18.94 2.59 -3.11
N ARG A 249 18.51 1.55 -2.39
CA ARG A 249 19.09 0.19 -2.49
C ARG A 249 18.98 -0.37 -3.90
N HIS A 250 17.81 -0.23 -4.50
CA HIS A 250 17.51 -0.75 -5.84
C HIS A 250 18.34 -0.03 -6.91
N LEU A 251 18.46 1.30 -6.81
CA LEU A 251 19.26 2.12 -7.72
C LEU A 251 20.75 1.84 -7.58
N GLY A 252 21.30 1.97 -6.37
CA GLY A 252 22.73 1.81 -6.13
C GLY A 252 23.22 0.40 -6.43
N GLY A 253 22.37 -0.60 -6.21
CA GLY A 253 22.71 -1.99 -6.46
C GLY A 253 22.27 -2.53 -7.82
N SER A 254 21.63 -1.70 -8.66
CA SER A 254 21.36 -2.05 -10.05
C SER A 254 22.67 -2.25 -10.83
N PRO A 255 22.64 -2.97 -11.97
CA PRO A 255 23.81 -3.08 -12.85
C PRO A 255 24.45 -1.73 -13.17
N SER A 256 23.64 -0.72 -13.51
CA SER A 256 24.11 0.63 -13.81
C SER A 256 24.68 1.32 -12.59
N GLY A 257 24.03 1.22 -11.42
CA GLY A 257 24.52 1.82 -10.17
C GLY A 257 25.87 1.25 -9.75
N ARG A 258 26.05 -0.07 -9.85
CA ARG A 258 27.33 -0.73 -9.55
C ARG A 258 28.44 -0.33 -10.54
N ALA A 259 28.10 -0.19 -11.82
CA ALA A 259 29.04 0.21 -12.85
C ALA A 259 29.61 1.63 -12.62
N LEU A 260 28.84 2.54 -12.01
CA LEU A 260 29.34 3.88 -11.64
C LEU A 260 30.53 3.84 -10.68
N LEU A 261 30.62 2.79 -9.85
CA LEU A 261 31.73 2.57 -8.92
C LEU A 261 32.81 1.64 -9.51
N GLY A 262 32.73 1.31 -10.79
CA GLY A 262 33.61 0.32 -11.42
C GLY A 262 33.40 -1.11 -10.88
N LEU A 263 32.29 -1.38 -10.21
CA LEU A 263 31.98 -2.70 -9.66
C LEU A 263 31.28 -3.57 -10.71
N GLY A 264 31.69 -4.84 -10.80
CA GLY A 264 31.05 -5.82 -11.66
C GLY A 264 29.63 -6.17 -11.21
N THR A 265 28.83 -6.73 -12.13
CA THR A 265 27.50 -7.27 -11.85
C THR A 265 27.60 -8.69 -11.31
N ALA A 266 27.05 -8.94 -10.12
CA ALA A 266 26.87 -10.29 -9.63
C ALA A 266 25.59 -10.87 -10.26
N HIS A 267 25.71 -12.03 -10.92
CA HIS A 267 24.55 -12.79 -11.41
C HIS A 267 24.18 -13.83 -10.37
N GLU A 268 23.12 -13.55 -9.61
CA GLU A 268 22.56 -14.50 -8.65
C GLU A 268 21.35 -15.23 -9.26
N ALA A 269 21.05 -16.42 -8.74
CA ALA A 269 19.89 -17.20 -9.20
C ALA A 269 18.54 -16.55 -8.87
N ARG A 270 18.53 -15.55 -7.98
CA ARG A 270 17.33 -14.80 -7.58
C ARG A 270 17.66 -13.32 -7.59
N ALA A 271 16.77 -12.50 -8.16
CA ALA A 271 16.84 -11.06 -8.03
C ALA A 271 16.32 -10.65 -6.64
N ASP A 272 17.16 -9.98 -5.86
CA ASP A 272 16.81 -9.42 -4.55
C ASP A 272 16.52 -7.90 -4.60
N ARG A 273 16.64 -7.32 -5.79
CA ARG A 273 16.36 -5.92 -6.11
C ARG A 273 15.31 -5.82 -7.21
N ALA A 274 14.48 -4.80 -7.10
CA ALA A 274 13.46 -4.48 -8.07
C ALA A 274 14.06 -3.80 -9.31
N PRO A 275 13.42 -3.92 -10.49
CA PRO A 275 13.85 -3.22 -11.69
C PRO A 275 13.78 -1.70 -11.49
N VAL A 276 14.85 -1.02 -11.91
CA VAL A 276 14.96 0.45 -11.86
C VAL A 276 14.79 1.13 -13.21
N ILE A 277 14.74 0.33 -14.28
CA ILE A 277 14.46 0.76 -15.65
C ILE A 277 13.32 -0.10 -16.17
N ALA A 278 12.32 0.52 -16.78
CA ALA A 278 11.23 -0.15 -17.48
C ALA A 278 11.19 0.31 -18.94
N ASN A 279 11.45 -0.61 -19.86
CA ASN A 279 11.27 -0.38 -21.29
C ASN A 279 9.90 -0.96 -21.69
N ILE A 280 8.99 -0.09 -22.10
CA ILE A 280 7.61 -0.44 -22.41
C ILE A 280 7.37 -0.21 -23.88
N GLU A 281 7.29 -1.30 -24.64
CA GLU A 281 6.95 -1.23 -26.05
C GLU A 281 5.43 -1.04 -26.23
N ILE A 282 5.03 0.06 -26.86
CA ILE A 282 3.63 0.32 -27.21
C ILE A 282 3.36 -0.16 -28.63
N SER A 283 2.73 -1.33 -28.75
CA SER A 283 2.25 -1.82 -30.05
C SER A 283 0.93 -1.13 -30.41
N THR A 284 0.92 -0.36 -31.49
CA THR A 284 -0.32 0.18 -32.04
C THR A 284 -0.97 -0.82 -32.99
N ARG A 285 -2.30 -0.89 -32.96
CA ARG A 285 -3.05 -1.56 -34.02
C ARG A 285 -3.18 -0.60 -35.20
N CYS A 286 -3.07 -1.12 -36.41
CA CYS A 286 -3.43 -0.37 -37.61
C CYS A 286 -4.96 -0.18 -37.61
N ASP A 287 -5.40 1.08 -37.57
CA ASP A 287 -6.80 1.52 -37.59
C ASP A 287 -7.30 1.89 -39.01
N LEU A 288 -6.46 1.68 -40.03
CA LEU A 288 -6.82 1.94 -41.42
C LEU A 288 -7.91 0.99 -41.91
N ALA A 289 -9.01 1.57 -42.40
CA ALA A 289 -10.16 0.85 -42.96
C ALA A 289 -9.92 0.34 -44.39
N CYS A 290 -8.83 -0.39 -44.63
CA CYS A 290 -8.51 -0.91 -45.96
C CYS A 290 -9.49 -2.03 -46.38
N VAL A 291 -10.10 -1.90 -47.57
CA VAL A 291 -11.12 -2.82 -48.12
C VAL A 291 -10.64 -4.28 -48.27
N PHE A 292 -9.33 -4.46 -48.45
CA PHE A 292 -8.71 -5.78 -48.63
C PHE A 292 -8.01 -6.33 -47.38
N CYS A 293 -7.99 -5.59 -46.27
CA CYS A 293 -7.29 -6.02 -45.07
C CYS A 293 -8.12 -7.09 -44.33
N ALA A 294 -7.51 -8.25 -44.10
CA ALA A 294 -8.12 -9.34 -43.35
C ALA A 294 -8.54 -8.91 -41.93
N ARG A 295 -7.81 -7.95 -41.32
CA ARG A 295 -8.15 -7.37 -40.02
C ARG A 295 -9.37 -6.44 -40.04
N THR A 296 -9.73 -5.84 -41.17
CA THR A 296 -10.99 -5.07 -41.29
C THR A 296 -12.21 -5.99 -41.39
N ARG A 297 -11.99 -7.23 -41.87
CA ARG A 297 -13.03 -8.26 -42.00
C ARG A 297 -13.28 -9.01 -40.69
N LEU A 298 -12.26 -9.13 -39.85
CA LEU A 298 -12.39 -9.57 -38.48
C LEU A 298 -12.82 -8.34 -37.65
N LYS A 299 -13.95 -8.40 -36.94
CA LYS A 299 -14.28 -7.39 -35.93
C LYS A 299 -13.85 -7.92 -34.55
N PRO A 300 -12.55 -7.94 -34.20
CA PRO A 300 -12.18 -8.29 -32.84
C PRO A 300 -12.76 -7.23 -31.90
N ALA A 301 -13.11 -7.64 -30.69
CA ALA A 301 -13.43 -6.69 -29.64
C ALA A 301 -12.24 -5.72 -29.45
N PRO A 302 -12.48 -4.44 -29.16
CA PRO A 302 -11.41 -3.54 -28.79
C PRO A 302 -10.77 -4.06 -27.50
N GLU A 303 -9.47 -4.36 -27.54
CA GLU A 303 -8.67 -4.70 -26.36
C GLU A 303 -7.47 -3.74 -26.28
N ASP A 304 -7.70 -2.47 -26.63
CA ASP A 304 -6.68 -1.46 -26.46
C ASP A 304 -6.50 -1.17 -24.97
N MET A 305 -5.25 -1.05 -24.54
CA MET A 305 -4.94 -0.68 -23.16
C MET A 305 -5.37 0.76 -22.91
N THR A 306 -6.32 0.95 -22.02
CA THR A 306 -6.72 2.29 -21.55
C THR A 306 -5.57 2.99 -20.81
N PRO A 307 -5.48 4.34 -20.83
CA PRO A 307 -4.51 5.09 -20.02
C PRO A 307 -4.53 4.72 -18.53
N GLU A 308 -5.69 4.39 -17.99
CA GLU A 308 -5.87 3.96 -16.60
C GLU A 308 -5.16 2.62 -16.34
N THR A 309 -5.37 1.63 -17.20
CA THR A 309 -4.66 0.34 -17.15
C THR A 309 -3.16 0.54 -17.32
N PHE A 310 -2.72 1.41 -18.23
CA PHE A 310 -1.30 1.72 -18.39
C PHE A 310 -0.69 2.34 -17.12
N ARG A 311 -1.40 3.30 -16.49
CA ARG A 311 -0.97 3.89 -15.22
C ARG A 311 -0.85 2.85 -14.10
N ARG A 312 -1.74 1.85 -14.06
CA ARG A 312 -1.64 0.74 -13.09
C ARG A 312 -0.39 -0.11 -13.29
N VAL A 313 0.04 -0.32 -14.54
CA VAL A 313 1.30 -1.01 -14.83
C VAL A 313 2.48 -0.22 -14.26
N LEU A 314 2.49 1.11 -14.43
CA LEU A 314 3.53 1.97 -13.86
C LEU A 314 3.50 1.99 -12.31
N ASP A 315 2.32 2.05 -11.70
CA ASP A 315 2.15 2.02 -10.24
C ASP A 315 2.68 0.71 -9.61
N ALA A 316 2.68 -0.39 -10.38
CA ALA A 316 3.24 -1.69 -9.98
C ALA A 316 4.78 -1.75 -10.06
N LEU A 317 5.45 -0.70 -10.54
CA LEU A 317 6.90 -0.61 -10.68
C LEU A 317 7.47 0.48 -9.75
N PRO A 318 7.44 0.29 -8.42
CA PRO A 318 7.71 1.37 -7.45
C PRO A 318 9.14 1.90 -7.44
N HIS A 319 10.05 1.16 -8.06
CA HIS A 319 11.47 1.49 -8.13
C HIS A 319 11.93 1.84 -9.54
N ALA A 320 11.03 1.82 -10.54
CA ALA A 320 11.34 2.23 -11.90
C ALA A 320 11.60 3.73 -11.96
N TYR A 321 12.88 4.09 -11.88
CA TYR A 321 13.36 5.46 -11.97
C TYR A 321 13.33 5.97 -13.41
N ARG A 322 13.68 5.12 -14.37
CA ARG A 322 13.57 5.43 -15.80
C ARG A 322 12.49 4.57 -16.45
N VAL A 323 11.58 5.21 -17.16
CA VAL A 323 10.59 4.56 -18.01
C VAL A 323 10.83 5.05 -19.44
N THR A 324 11.06 4.12 -20.35
CA THR A 324 11.22 4.39 -21.78
C THR A 324 10.05 3.77 -22.51
N LEU A 325 9.41 4.55 -23.39
CA LEU A 325 8.27 4.15 -24.22
C LEU A 325 8.70 3.96 -25.67
#